data_AF-A0AAU3H0L7-F1
#
_entry.id   AF-A0AAU3H0L7-F1
#
_cell.length_a   1.000
_cell.length_b   1.000
_cell.length_c   1.000
_cell.angle_alpha   90.00
_cell.angle_beta   90.00
_cell.angle_gamma   90.00
#
_symmetry.space_group_name_H-M   'P 1'
#
loop_
_entity.id
_entity.type
_entity.pdbx_description
1 polymer ?
#
loop_
_entity_poly.entity_id
_entity_poly.type
_entity_poly.pdbx_seq_one_letter_code
_entity_poly.pdbx_strand_id
1 'polypeptide(L)' 'MVDTSRGDVPVPPAEEPRGCLFALSQPPLMIFLTVVGGLLLMAALHDLFLL' A
#
# COMPACT_ATOMS: atom_id res chain seq x y z
N MET A 1 19.01 -5.48 12.88
CA MET A 1 18.84 -6.94 13.04
C MET A 1 17.36 -7.22 13.05
N VAL A 2 16.82 -7.66 11.91
CA VAL A 2 15.45 -8.17 11.78
C VAL A 2 15.49 -9.59 12.33
N ASP A 3 14.92 -9.80 13.50
CA ASP A 3 14.52 -11.13 13.94
C ASP A 3 13.35 -11.01 14.92
N THR A 4 12.15 -11.31 14.44
CA THR A 4 11.15 -11.99 15.26
C THR A 4 10.35 -12.89 14.34
N SER A 5 11.05 -13.85 13.73
CA SER A 5 10.46 -14.98 13.04
C SER A 5 10.35 -16.15 14.02
N ARG A 6 9.33 -16.18 14.88
CA ARG A 6 8.97 -17.43 15.58
C ARG A 6 7.51 -17.48 16.02
N GLY A 7 6.60 -17.61 15.06
CA GLY A 7 5.28 -18.19 15.29
C GLY A 7 5.34 -19.68 15.00
N ASP A 8 5.88 -20.47 15.92
CA ASP A 8 5.98 -21.93 15.85
C ASP A 8 4.70 -22.55 16.44
N VAL A 9 3.68 -22.70 15.60
CA VAL A 9 2.53 -23.56 15.84
C VAL A 9 2.12 -24.19 14.51
N PRO A 10 2.10 -25.52 14.36
CA PRO A 10 1.63 -26.17 13.15
C PRO A 10 0.09 -26.11 13.13
N VAL A 11 -0.44 -24.93 12.77
CA VAL A 11 -1.83 -24.70 12.40
C VAL A 11 -1.91 -24.91 10.89
N PRO A 12 -2.93 -25.63 10.34
CA PRO A 12 -3.15 -25.74 8.90
C PRO A 12 -3.06 -24.33 8.27
N PRO A 13 -2.49 -24.14 7.07
CA PRO A 13 -2.17 -22.83 6.54
C PRO A 13 -3.44 -21.99 6.49
N ALA A 14 -3.67 -21.19 7.54
CA ALA A 14 -4.70 -20.19 7.56
C ALA A 14 -4.28 -19.25 6.45
N GLU A 15 -5.12 -19.15 5.43
CA GLU A 15 -4.96 -18.23 4.32
C GLU A 15 -4.48 -16.90 4.89
N GLU A 16 -3.20 -16.60 4.66
CA GLU A 16 -2.61 -15.32 5.00
C GLU A 16 -3.60 -14.24 4.55
N PRO A 17 -3.94 -13.22 5.37
CA PRO A 17 -4.98 -12.26 5.06
C PRO A 17 -4.53 -11.35 3.92
N ARG A 18 -4.46 -11.94 2.72
CA ARG A 18 -4.20 -11.30 1.45
C ARG A 18 -5.36 -10.35 1.11
N GLY A 19 -6.46 -10.34 1.86
CA GLY A 19 -7.63 -9.52 1.59
C GLY A 19 -7.35 -8.02 1.44
N CYS A 20 -6.57 -7.39 2.33
CA CYS A 20 -6.35 -5.94 2.27
C CYS A 20 -5.24 -5.56 1.28
N LEU A 21 -4.10 -6.25 1.32
CA LEU A 21 -2.99 -6.02 0.38
C LEU A 21 -3.39 -6.34 -1.07
N PHE A 22 -4.23 -7.36 -1.30
CA PHE A 22 -4.73 -7.73 -2.63
C PHE A 22 -5.89 -6.82 -3.09
N ALA A 23 -6.71 -6.32 -2.16
CA ALA A 23 -7.71 -5.27 -2.46
C ALA A 23 -7.03 -3.95 -2.84
N LEU A 24 -5.95 -3.58 -2.15
CA LEU A 24 -5.14 -2.41 -2.48
C LEU A 24 -4.33 -2.61 -3.77
N SER A 25 -3.85 -3.82 -4.03
CA SER A 25 -3.20 -4.17 -5.29
C SER A 25 -4.19 -4.50 -6.41
N GLN A 26 -5.49 -4.26 -6.23
CA GLN A 26 -6.43 -4.35 -7.34
C GLN A 26 -5.96 -3.38 -8.42
N PRO A 27 -5.68 -3.87 -9.65
CA PRO A 27 -5.23 -3.03 -10.74
C PRO A 27 -6.06 -1.73 -10.93
N PRO A 28 -7.40 -1.74 -10.83
CA PRO A 28 -8.18 -0.51 -10.96
C PRO A 28 -7.98 0.49 -9.80
N LEU A 29 -7.90 0.01 -8.55
CA LEU A 29 -7.76 0.88 -7.38
C LEU A 29 -6.35 1.47 -7.28
N MET A 30 -5.34 0.71 -7.70
CA MET A 30 -3.95 1.18 -7.81
C MET A 30 -3.82 2.37 -8.77
N ILE A 31 -4.50 2.33 -9.91
CA ILE A 31 -4.50 3.44 -10.88
C ILE A 31 -5.20 4.67 -10.29
N PHE A 32 -6.33 4.48 -9.61
CA PHE A 32 -7.02 5.58 -8.95
C PHE A 32 -6.14 6.29 -7.92
N LEU A 33 -5.48 5.52 -7.02
CA LEU A 33 -4.54 6.07 -6.04
C LEU A 33 -3.38 6.81 -6.71
N THR A 34 -2.86 6.26 -7.81
CA THR A 34 -1.77 6.88 -8.57
C THR A 34 -2.17 8.23 -9.15
N VAL A 35 -3.38 8.33 -9.73
CA VAL A 35 -3.90 9.58 -10.30
C VAL A 35 -4.10 10.63 -9.20
N VAL A 36 -4.79 10.28 -8.11
CA VAL A 36 -5.03 11.22 -7.01
C VAL A 36 -3.74 11.66 -6.35
N GLY A 37 -2.82 10.73 -6.09
CA GLY A 37 -1.48 11.03 -5.55
C GLY A 37 -0.69 11.97 -6.47
N GLY A 38 -0.73 11.75 -7.79
CA GLY A 38 -0.10 12.63 -8.76
C GLY A 38 -0.69 14.04 -8.79
N LEU A 39 -2.02 14.16 -8.72
CA LEU A 39 -2.71 15.45 -8.64
C LEU A 39 -2.32 16.22 -7.38
N LEU A 40 -2.30 15.54 -6.22
CA LEU A 40 -1.89 16.13 -4.95
C LEU A 40 -0.42 16.55 -4.96
N LEU A 41 0.47 15.72 -5.53
CA LEU A 41 1.89 16.04 -5.63
C LEU A 41 2.13 17.25 -6.53
N MET A 42 1.48 17.33 -7.69
CA MET A 42 1.56 18.50 -8.57
C MET A 42 1.03 19.77 -7.90
N ALA A 43 -0.08 19.67 -7.17
CA ALA A 43 -0.62 20.80 -6.41
C ALA A 43 0.35 21.26 -5.31
N ALA A 44 0.97 20.33 -4.57
CA ALA A 44 1.96 20.66 -3.55
C ALA A 44 3.24 21.29 -4.13
N LEU A 45 3.70 20.80 -5.29
CA LEU A 45 4.82 21.44 -6.01
C LEU A 45 4.44 22.84 -6.46
N HIS A 46 3.25 23.03 -7.04
CA HIS A 46 2.78 24.35 -7.43
C HIS A 46 2.71 25.30 -6.23
N ASP A 47 2.18 24.85 -5.10
CA ASP A 47 2.09 25.63 -3.87
C ASP A 47 3.48 26.02 -3.34
N LEU A 48 4.43 25.08 -3.30
CA LEU A 48 5.76 25.33 -2.74
C LEU A 48 6.67 26.20 -3.65
N PHE A 49 6.46 26.18 -4.97
CA PHE A 49 7.35 26.84 -5.93
C PHE A 49 6.74 28.08 -6.62
N LEU A 50 5.42 28.23 -6.66
CA LEU A 50 4.74 29.35 -7.35
C LEU A 50 4.03 30.32 -6.39
N LEU A 51 4.00 30.04 -5.08
CA LEU A 51 3.71 31.01 -4.01
C LEU A 51 5.01 31.46 -3.34
#